data_AF-A0A0E3P1P7-F1
#
_entry.id   AF-A0A0E3P1P7-F1
#
_cell.length_a   1.000
_cell.length_b   1.000
_cell.length_c   1.000
_cell.angle_alpha   90.00
_cell.angle_beta   90.00
_cell.angle_gamma   90.00
#
_symmetry.space_group_name_H-M   'P 1'
#
loop_
_entity.id
_entity.type
_entity.pdbx_description
1 polymer ?
#
loop_
_entity_poly.entity_id
_entity_poly.type
_entity_poly.pdbx_seq_one_letter_code
_entity_poly.pdbx_strand_id
1 'polypeptide(L)'
;MDKRTIRFLKSRFQQYYKTADISLPDHLPNREWAFILFDDMEEKIMRRHKSFGLQGEALDYLYGMAPAHVYNSTAYYEYPNAKKMNDKNWLGAELIFDLDADHLPNAPRNYADMLENVKKETLKLIDFLQDDFGFSEHDMELVFSGGRGYHIHIPHPKVITLDGSARREIINYISGKDLKDNYNNLMKEEKIYGEYGAGSKVYKGMKKGASAWFIKEPKYGWGKRIAKYIVNYLQNEVNKESEADMFRDLQEMLREDEEESNLGQTSIKKLIKNASDEKYLKDILNTGRLDSNVRNSGRMFKFFVEQSIKEYGVDFGASVDEPVTADIKRLIRVPGSLHGGSGMQVKNLAFSELEDFKPLEDAVVFGEKPVKVNVSKPFTVQLKGKDLRVEEGIQEVPEYAAVYLMCRGVAEYGHRRDQPNPV
;
A
#
# COMPACT_ATOMS: atom_id res chain seq x y z
N MET A 1 30.78 -6.32 3.14
CA MET A 1 30.59 -7.74 2.78
C MET A 1 31.90 -8.26 2.23
N ASP A 2 32.44 -9.37 2.75
CA ASP A 2 33.72 -9.91 2.25
C ASP A 2 33.63 -10.52 0.83
N LYS A 3 34.79 -10.71 0.19
CA LYS A 3 34.90 -11.23 -1.19
C LYS A 3 34.34 -12.65 -1.34
N ARG A 4 34.36 -13.47 -0.29
CA ARG A 4 33.85 -14.86 -0.33
C ARG A 4 32.33 -14.87 -0.36
N THR A 5 31.72 -14.04 0.47
CA THR A 5 30.28 -13.79 0.52
C THR A 5 29.78 -13.25 -0.81
N ILE A 6 30.48 -12.26 -1.38
CA ILE A 6 30.18 -11.73 -2.73
C ILE A 6 30.19 -12.85 -3.78
N ARG A 7 31.24 -13.69 -3.81
CA ARG A 7 31.34 -14.80 -4.77
C ARG A 7 30.24 -15.84 -4.58
N PHE A 8 29.92 -16.18 -3.33
CA PHE A 8 28.85 -17.10 -3.01
C PHE A 8 27.50 -16.56 -3.51
N LEU A 9 27.12 -15.35 -3.09
CA LEU A 9 25.85 -14.73 -3.51
C LEU A 9 25.76 -14.59 -5.03
N LYS A 10 26.83 -14.12 -5.69
CA LYS A 10 26.87 -14.02 -7.15
C LYS A 10 26.65 -15.38 -7.82
N SER A 11 27.27 -16.45 -7.31
CA SER A 11 27.04 -17.81 -7.83
C SER A 11 25.59 -18.27 -7.66
N ARG A 12 24.98 -18.02 -6.48
CA ARG A 12 23.58 -18.37 -6.22
C ARG A 12 22.62 -17.60 -7.13
N PHE A 13 22.82 -16.29 -7.27
CA PHE A 13 22.02 -15.43 -8.14
C PHE A 13 22.18 -15.81 -9.62
N GLN A 14 23.41 -16.12 -10.06
CA GLN A 14 23.66 -16.61 -11.41
C GLN A 14 22.92 -17.92 -11.69
N GLN A 15 22.94 -18.85 -10.73
CA GLN A 15 22.23 -20.12 -10.85
C GLN A 15 20.71 -19.90 -10.95
N TYR A 16 20.17 -18.94 -10.18
CA TYR A 16 18.77 -18.53 -10.29
C TYR A 16 18.46 -17.96 -11.68
N TYR A 17 19.22 -16.96 -12.16
CA TYR A 17 18.96 -16.30 -13.44
C TYR A 17 19.13 -17.21 -14.66
N LYS A 18 19.77 -18.38 -14.51
CA LYS A 18 19.88 -19.38 -15.59
C LYS A 18 18.53 -19.93 -16.05
N THR A 19 17.56 -20.03 -15.14
CA THR A 19 16.25 -20.65 -15.40
C THR A 19 15.09 -19.80 -14.89
N ALA A 20 15.37 -18.57 -14.44
CA ALA A 20 14.34 -17.67 -13.92
C ALA A 20 13.42 -17.24 -15.06
N ASP A 21 12.11 -17.26 -14.78
CA ASP A 21 11.13 -16.58 -15.61
C ASP A 21 11.16 -15.10 -15.26
N ILE A 22 11.67 -14.27 -16.19
CA ILE A 22 11.80 -12.83 -16.02
C ILE A 22 10.67 -12.17 -16.82
N SER A 23 9.81 -11.43 -16.13
CA SER A 23 8.78 -10.62 -16.78
C SER A 23 9.43 -9.40 -17.42
N LEU A 24 9.81 -9.56 -18.69
CA LEU A 24 10.40 -8.47 -19.46
C LEU A 24 9.30 -7.43 -19.79
N PRO A 25 9.62 -6.13 -19.70
CA PRO A 25 8.67 -5.08 -19.99
C PRO A 25 8.23 -5.08 -21.45
N ASP A 26 7.03 -4.54 -21.67
CA ASP A 26 6.60 -4.08 -22.99
C ASP A 26 7.58 -3.04 -23.56
N HIS A 27 7.57 -2.91 -24.89
CA HIS A 27 8.43 -1.98 -25.61
C HIS A 27 9.89 -2.01 -25.13
N LEU A 28 10.44 -3.21 -24.90
CA LEU A 28 11.78 -3.44 -24.35
C LEU A 28 12.87 -2.49 -24.89
N PRO A 29 12.95 -2.21 -26.21
CA PRO A 29 13.96 -1.31 -26.78
C PRO A 29 13.84 0.15 -26.34
N ASN A 30 12.66 0.57 -25.84
CA ASN A 30 12.37 1.92 -25.38
C ASN A 30 12.59 2.11 -23.87
N ARG A 31 13.02 1.07 -23.15
CA ARG A 31 13.23 1.11 -21.70
C ARG A 31 14.70 1.38 -21.37
N GLU A 32 14.95 2.28 -20.43
CA GLU A 32 16.25 2.32 -19.75
C GLU A 32 16.32 1.17 -18.76
N TRP A 33 17.46 0.48 -18.74
CA TRP A 33 17.79 -0.53 -17.74
C TRP A 33 18.87 -0.05 -16.80
N ALA A 34 18.78 -0.49 -15.55
CA ALA A 34 19.76 -0.21 -14.52
C ALA A 34 19.99 -1.42 -13.62
N PHE A 35 21.23 -1.54 -13.13
CA PHE A 35 21.65 -2.71 -12.37
C PHE A 35 22.53 -2.30 -11.20
N ILE A 36 22.38 -3.01 -10.08
CA ILE A 36 23.38 -3.02 -9.00
C ILE A 36 23.97 -4.42 -9.01
N LEU A 37 25.30 -4.53 -9.08
CA LEU A 37 25.99 -5.82 -9.09
C LEU A 37 26.49 -6.18 -7.68
N PHE A 38 27.02 -7.39 -7.54
CA PHE A 38 27.88 -7.73 -6.40
C PHE A 38 29.32 -7.31 -6.73
N ASP A 39 29.63 -6.03 -6.59
CA ASP A 39 30.98 -5.47 -6.69
C ASP A 39 31.67 -5.42 -5.31
N ASP A 40 33.00 -5.33 -5.29
CA ASP A 40 33.83 -5.15 -4.09
C ASP A 40 34.11 -3.67 -3.76
N MET A 41 33.26 -2.77 -4.26
CA MET A 41 33.34 -1.33 -4.02
C MET A 41 32.76 -0.96 -2.64
N GLU A 42 33.28 0.10 -2.02
CA GLU A 42 32.78 0.61 -0.73
C GLU A 42 31.33 1.10 -0.83
N GLU A 43 30.95 1.67 -1.97
CA GLU A 43 29.58 2.13 -2.25
C GLU A 43 28.89 1.29 -3.31
N LYS A 44 27.59 1.06 -3.15
CA LYS A 44 26.75 0.39 -4.15
C LYS A 44 26.54 1.34 -5.33
N ILE A 45 27.10 0.99 -6.49
CA ILE A 45 26.98 1.80 -7.71
C ILE A 45 25.86 1.25 -8.59
N MET A 46 24.91 2.13 -8.94
CA MET A 46 23.90 1.81 -9.94
C MET A 46 24.43 2.04 -11.36
N ARG A 47 24.53 0.98 -12.14
CA ARG A 47 24.95 1.00 -13.54
C ARG A 47 23.73 1.28 -14.43
N ARG A 48 23.59 2.52 -14.88
CA ARG A 48 22.45 3.04 -15.64
C ARG A 48 22.71 3.13 -17.16
N HIS A 49 21.71 3.64 -17.89
CA HIS A 49 21.80 3.93 -19.34
C HIS A 49 22.07 2.67 -20.19
N LYS A 50 21.51 1.53 -19.79
CA LYS A 50 21.49 0.31 -20.60
C LYS A 50 20.18 0.23 -21.37
N SER A 51 20.20 -0.45 -22.50
CA SER A 51 19.02 -0.78 -23.30
C SER A 51 19.28 -2.11 -23.99
N PHE A 52 18.22 -2.87 -24.26
CA PHE A 52 18.30 -4.16 -24.94
C PHE A 52 17.38 -4.15 -26.15
N GLY A 53 17.87 -4.60 -27.30
CA GLY A 53 17.07 -4.67 -28.51
C GLY A 53 16.19 -5.92 -28.54
N LEU A 54 16.66 -7.00 -27.92
CA LEU A 54 16.00 -8.30 -27.91
C LEU A 54 15.92 -8.89 -26.51
N GLN A 55 14.89 -9.71 -26.28
CA GLN A 55 14.68 -10.40 -25.00
C GLN A 55 15.87 -11.27 -24.62
N GLY A 56 16.43 -12.02 -25.58
CA GLY A 56 17.61 -12.88 -25.34
C GLY A 56 18.83 -12.12 -24.83
N GLU A 57 19.08 -10.90 -25.34
CA GLU A 57 20.19 -10.06 -24.89
C GLU A 57 20.04 -9.66 -23.40
N ALA A 58 18.82 -9.33 -22.99
CA ALA A 58 18.53 -8.99 -21.59
C ALA A 58 18.74 -10.21 -20.69
N LEU A 59 18.24 -11.38 -21.07
CA LEU A 59 18.39 -12.62 -20.31
C LEU A 59 19.85 -13.08 -20.20
N ASP A 60 20.60 -13.04 -21.30
CA ASP A 60 22.03 -13.35 -21.32
C ASP A 60 22.82 -12.39 -20.42
N TYR A 61 22.46 -11.11 -20.41
CA TYR A 61 23.07 -10.14 -19.50
C TYR A 61 22.79 -10.46 -18.03
N LEU A 62 21.54 -10.80 -17.68
CA LEU A 62 21.16 -11.19 -16.32
C LEU A 62 21.92 -12.44 -15.85
N TYR A 63 21.98 -13.46 -16.69
CA TYR A 63 22.74 -14.69 -16.41
C TYR A 63 24.25 -14.42 -16.29
N GLY A 64 24.83 -13.66 -17.21
CA GLY A 64 26.26 -13.38 -17.24
C GLY A 64 26.73 -12.48 -16.09
N MET A 65 25.96 -11.43 -15.78
CA MET A 65 26.34 -10.45 -14.76
C MET A 65 25.89 -10.84 -13.35
N ALA A 66 24.81 -11.61 -13.23
CA ALA A 66 24.18 -11.99 -11.97
C ALA A 66 23.97 -10.79 -11.02
N PRO A 67 23.19 -9.78 -11.45
CA PRO A 67 22.98 -8.55 -10.71
C PRO A 67 22.28 -8.80 -9.37
N ALA A 68 22.71 -8.07 -8.33
CA ALA A 68 22.05 -8.05 -7.04
C ALA A 68 20.68 -7.37 -7.13
N HIS A 69 20.55 -6.34 -7.96
CA HIS A 69 19.25 -5.69 -8.23
C HIS A 69 19.12 -5.38 -9.72
N VAL A 70 17.92 -5.60 -10.25
CA VAL A 70 17.55 -5.34 -11.65
C VAL A 70 16.42 -4.32 -11.68
N TYR A 71 16.59 -3.30 -12.51
CA TYR A 71 15.59 -2.26 -12.72
C TYR A 71 15.42 -1.93 -14.20
N ASN A 72 14.22 -1.49 -14.56
CA ASN A 72 13.92 -0.82 -15.81
C ASN A 72 13.17 0.50 -15.53
N SER A 73 13.14 1.41 -16.50
CA SER A 73 12.37 2.65 -16.36
C SER A 73 10.89 2.38 -16.53
N THR A 74 10.06 3.05 -15.71
CA THR A 74 8.61 3.18 -15.96
C THR A 74 8.31 4.07 -17.16
N ALA A 75 9.28 4.90 -17.53
CA ALA A 75 9.28 5.73 -18.72
C ALA A 75 9.70 4.99 -19.98
N TYR A 76 9.14 5.44 -21.10
CA TYR A 76 9.52 5.07 -22.46
C TYR A 76 10.34 6.20 -23.08
N TYR A 77 11.41 5.84 -23.79
CA TYR A 77 12.33 6.77 -24.42
C TYR A 77 12.59 6.35 -25.87
N GLU A 78 12.87 7.31 -26.74
CA GLU A 78 13.41 7.00 -28.08
C GLU A 78 14.87 6.53 -27.98
N TYR A 79 15.65 7.15 -27.09
CA TYR A 79 17.08 6.85 -26.88
C TYR A 79 17.37 6.51 -25.40
N PRO A 80 16.92 5.35 -24.88
CA PRO A 80 17.01 5.03 -23.46
C PRO A 80 18.43 4.93 -22.90
N ASN A 81 19.41 4.63 -23.76
CA ASN A 81 20.83 4.56 -23.41
C ASN A 81 21.57 5.92 -23.46
N ALA A 82 20.90 7.01 -23.85
CA ALA A 82 21.51 8.33 -23.82
C ALA A 82 21.87 8.73 -22.38
N LYS A 83 23.03 9.37 -22.20
CA LYS A 83 23.54 9.71 -20.87
C LYS A 83 22.83 10.90 -20.24
N LYS A 84 22.47 11.91 -21.04
CA LYS A 84 21.74 13.08 -20.58
C LYS A 84 20.25 12.86 -20.77
N MET A 85 19.45 13.36 -19.83
CA MET A 85 18.00 13.16 -19.84
C MET A 85 17.33 13.81 -21.05
N ASN A 86 17.75 15.01 -21.43
CA ASN A 86 17.19 15.72 -22.59
C ASN A 86 17.46 14.99 -23.91
N ASP A 87 18.53 14.21 -23.97
CA ASP A 87 18.92 13.46 -25.15
C ASP A 87 18.15 12.14 -25.28
N LYS A 88 17.45 11.69 -24.22
CA LYS A 88 16.69 10.42 -24.25
C LYS A 88 15.42 10.49 -25.09
N ASN A 89 14.87 11.69 -25.29
CA ASN A 89 13.54 11.95 -25.85
C ASN A 89 12.43 11.12 -25.17
N TRP A 90 11.82 11.67 -24.13
CA TRP A 90 10.77 11.02 -23.33
C TRP A 90 9.47 10.89 -24.13
N LEU A 91 8.88 9.70 -24.14
CA LEU A 91 7.68 9.37 -24.93
C LEU A 91 6.42 9.20 -24.07
N GLY A 92 6.59 8.93 -22.78
CA GLY A 92 5.50 8.58 -21.87
C GLY A 92 6.05 7.84 -20.64
N ALA A 93 5.20 7.62 -19.63
CA ALA A 93 5.54 6.77 -18.49
C ALA A 93 4.31 6.10 -17.90
N GLU A 94 4.44 4.84 -17.48
CA GLU A 94 3.43 4.16 -16.68
C GLU A 94 3.05 4.96 -15.44
N LEU A 95 1.80 4.88 -15.02
CA LEU A 95 1.44 5.29 -13.66
C LEU A 95 1.80 4.15 -12.70
N ILE A 96 2.64 4.44 -11.71
CA ILE A 96 3.07 3.46 -10.74
C ILE A 96 2.74 3.93 -9.33
N PHE A 97 2.39 2.99 -8.47
CA PHE A 97 2.24 3.21 -7.04
C PHE A 97 3.20 2.28 -6.31
N ASP A 98 3.93 2.82 -5.33
CA ASP A 98 4.85 2.07 -4.48
C ASP A 98 4.36 2.17 -3.04
N LEU A 99 4.11 1.00 -2.45
CA LEU A 99 3.73 0.85 -1.06
C LEU A 99 4.88 0.15 -0.34
N ASP A 100 5.72 0.92 0.35
CA ASP A 100 6.75 0.40 1.25
C ASP A 100 6.23 0.46 2.70
N ALA A 101 6.36 -0.64 3.42
CA ALA A 101 5.90 -0.73 4.79
C ALA A 101 6.60 0.23 5.76
N ASP A 102 7.80 0.72 5.42
CA ASP A 102 8.48 1.79 6.18
C ASP A 102 7.71 3.13 6.15
N HIS A 103 6.91 3.37 5.10
CA HIS A 103 6.14 4.60 4.91
C HIS A 103 4.72 4.53 5.49
N LEU A 104 4.34 3.39 6.08
CA LEU A 104 3.02 3.21 6.67
C LEU A 104 2.96 3.72 8.11
N PRO A 105 1.87 4.40 8.51
CA PRO A 105 1.67 4.79 9.89
C PRO A 105 1.57 3.54 10.78
N ASN A 106 2.06 3.64 12.02
CA ASN A 106 2.00 2.56 13.01
C ASN A 106 2.62 1.23 12.56
N ALA A 107 3.71 1.29 11.78
CA ALA A 107 4.41 0.10 11.30
C ALA A 107 4.68 -0.90 12.45
N PRO A 108 4.17 -2.15 12.34
CA PRO A 108 4.39 -3.18 13.34
C PRO A 108 5.87 -3.43 13.62
N ARG A 109 6.19 -3.88 14.83
CA ARG A 109 7.59 -4.08 15.25
C ARG A 109 8.27 -5.26 14.57
N ASN A 110 7.52 -6.29 14.18
CA ASN A 110 8.09 -7.46 13.50
C ASN A 110 7.80 -7.41 11.99
N TYR A 111 8.68 -8.07 11.23
CA TYR A 111 8.70 -7.99 9.78
C TYR A 111 7.50 -8.67 9.11
N ALA A 112 6.94 -9.72 9.70
CA ALA A 112 5.78 -10.42 9.15
C ALA A 112 4.52 -9.55 9.22
N ASP A 113 4.26 -8.95 10.40
CA ASP A 113 3.13 -8.05 10.60
C ASP A 113 3.25 -6.79 9.72
N MET A 114 4.48 -6.31 9.52
CA MET A 114 4.78 -5.20 8.61
C MET A 114 4.37 -5.53 7.17
N LEU A 115 4.68 -6.74 6.68
CA LEU A 115 4.29 -7.21 5.35
C LEU A 115 2.77 -7.43 5.21
N GLU A 116 2.11 -7.86 6.29
CA GLU A 116 0.66 -8.01 6.31
C GLU A 116 -0.05 -6.64 6.30
N ASN A 117 0.50 -5.64 7.00
CA ASN A 117 -0.02 -4.28 6.95
C ASN A 117 0.05 -3.69 5.53
N VAL A 118 1.22 -3.78 4.87
CA VAL A 118 1.36 -3.24 3.50
C VAL A 118 0.52 -3.99 2.47
N LYS A 119 0.23 -5.28 2.69
CA LYS A 119 -0.75 -6.01 1.87
C LYS A 119 -2.14 -5.41 1.99
N LYS A 120 -2.60 -5.10 3.22
CA LYS A 120 -3.91 -4.45 3.45
C LYS A 120 -4.00 -3.09 2.79
N GLU A 121 -2.94 -2.27 2.88
CA GLU A 121 -2.87 -0.98 2.18
C GLU A 121 -2.90 -1.14 0.65
N THR A 122 -2.25 -2.19 0.14
CA THR A 122 -2.28 -2.51 -1.29
C THR A 122 -3.70 -2.87 -1.75
N LEU A 123 -4.45 -3.64 -0.96
CA LEU A 123 -5.86 -3.95 -1.24
C LEU A 123 -6.74 -2.69 -1.27
N LYS A 124 -6.52 -1.74 -0.36
CA LYS A 124 -7.22 -0.44 -0.37
C LYS A 124 -6.93 0.35 -1.64
N LEU A 125 -5.67 0.39 -2.06
CA LEU A 125 -5.30 1.07 -3.30
C LEU A 125 -5.99 0.44 -4.51
N ILE A 126 -6.03 -0.91 -4.58
CA ILE A 126 -6.71 -1.63 -5.66
C ILE A 126 -8.19 -1.26 -5.72
N ASP A 127 -8.87 -1.16 -4.58
CA ASP A 127 -10.27 -0.71 -4.50
C ASP A 127 -10.45 0.70 -5.10
N PHE A 128 -9.54 1.65 -4.85
CA PHE A 128 -9.57 2.95 -5.54
C PHE A 128 -9.38 2.83 -7.06
N LEU A 129 -8.35 2.09 -7.48
CA LEU A 129 -8.01 1.99 -8.90
C LEU A 129 -9.14 1.34 -9.71
N GLN A 130 -9.83 0.35 -9.14
CA GLN A 130 -10.96 -0.32 -9.76
C GLN A 130 -12.26 0.47 -9.65
N ASP A 131 -12.68 0.85 -8.45
CA ASP A 131 -14.00 1.44 -8.24
C ASP A 131 -14.09 2.91 -8.65
N ASP A 132 -13.02 3.67 -8.44
CA ASP A 132 -13.04 5.12 -8.63
C ASP A 132 -12.43 5.52 -9.98
N PHE A 133 -11.31 4.90 -10.36
CA PHE A 133 -10.62 5.22 -11.61
C PHE A 133 -11.03 4.30 -12.78
N GLY A 134 -11.71 3.18 -12.50
CA GLY A 134 -12.24 2.29 -13.52
C GLY A 134 -11.19 1.47 -14.27
N PHE A 135 -10.02 1.24 -13.66
CA PHE A 135 -9.02 0.31 -14.19
C PHE A 135 -9.41 -1.12 -13.86
N SER A 136 -9.45 -1.98 -14.87
CA SER A 136 -9.62 -3.42 -14.65
C SER A 136 -8.30 -4.06 -14.23
N GLU A 137 -8.35 -5.30 -13.74
CA GLU A 137 -7.15 -6.09 -13.46
C GLU A 137 -6.25 -6.27 -14.70
N HIS A 138 -6.82 -6.23 -15.91
CA HIS A 138 -6.05 -6.33 -17.15
C HIS A 138 -5.29 -5.05 -17.50
N ASP A 139 -5.67 -3.91 -16.90
CA ASP A 139 -5.01 -2.63 -17.10
C ASP A 139 -3.84 -2.43 -16.12
N MET A 140 -3.63 -3.38 -15.19
CA MET A 140 -2.73 -3.23 -14.05
C MET A 140 -1.82 -4.45 -13.88
N GLU A 141 -0.62 -4.22 -13.36
CA GLU A 141 0.31 -5.28 -12.94
C GLU A 141 0.64 -5.11 -11.45
N LEU A 142 0.44 -6.16 -10.66
CA LEU A 142 0.71 -6.19 -9.23
C LEU A 142 2.01 -6.95 -8.94
N VAL A 143 2.95 -6.30 -8.27
CA VAL A 143 4.30 -6.84 -8.08
C VAL A 143 4.70 -6.75 -6.62
N PHE A 144 5.03 -7.87 -5.98
CA PHE A 144 5.78 -7.84 -4.73
C PHE A 144 7.24 -7.44 -5.01
N SER A 145 7.73 -6.40 -4.34
CA SER A 145 9.04 -5.79 -4.58
C SER A 145 10.25 -6.70 -4.25
N GLY A 146 10.02 -7.88 -3.68
CA GLY A 146 11.05 -8.77 -3.13
C GLY A 146 11.60 -8.30 -1.78
N GLY A 147 11.02 -7.23 -1.21
CA GLY A 147 11.47 -6.61 0.03
C GLY A 147 10.33 -6.39 1.00
N ARG A 148 9.84 -5.17 1.10
CA ARG A 148 8.96 -4.72 2.20
C ARG A 148 7.63 -4.17 1.71
N GLY A 149 7.28 -4.44 0.46
CA GLY A 149 6.25 -3.66 -0.21
C GLY A 149 5.82 -4.22 -1.55
N TYR A 150 4.79 -3.59 -2.10
CA TYR A 150 4.19 -3.92 -3.38
C TYR A 150 4.22 -2.71 -4.31
N HIS A 151 4.27 -2.99 -5.61
CA HIS A 151 4.08 -2.00 -6.65
C HIS A 151 2.84 -2.35 -7.46
N ILE A 152 2.10 -1.32 -7.88
CA ILE A 152 1.06 -1.45 -8.90
C ILE A 152 1.47 -0.61 -10.09
N HIS A 153 1.55 -1.23 -11.27
CA HIS A 153 1.85 -0.57 -12.53
C HIS A 153 0.58 -0.46 -13.36
N ILE A 154 0.39 0.67 -14.03
CA ILE A 154 -0.75 0.93 -14.91
C ILE A 154 -0.21 1.40 -16.27
N PRO A 155 0.19 0.47 -17.17
CA PRO A 155 0.67 0.76 -18.51
C PRO A 155 -0.49 1.10 -19.47
N HIS A 156 -1.36 2.04 -19.09
CA HIS A 156 -2.58 2.34 -19.83
C HIS A 156 -2.48 3.68 -20.61
N PRO A 157 -2.94 3.76 -21.87
CA PRO A 157 -2.85 4.98 -22.69
C PRO A 157 -3.45 6.25 -22.06
N LYS A 158 -4.49 6.10 -21.23
CA LYS A 158 -5.12 7.22 -20.50
C LYS A 158 -4.18 7.91 -19.49
N VAL A 159 -3.15 7.21 -18.99
CA VAL A 159 -2.28 7.73 -17.92
C VAL A 159 -0.84 7.94 -18.37
N ILE A 160 -0.46 7.39 -19.54
CA ILE A 160 0.93 7.37 -20.00
C ILE A 160 1.52 8.78 -20.24
N THR A 161 0.66 9.75 -20.57
CA THR A 161 1.05 11.15 -20.84
C THR A 161 0.90 12.06 -19.63
N LEU A 162 0.42 11.56 -18.48
CA LEU A 162 0.25 12.38 -17.29
C LEU A 162 1.61 12.86 -16.79
N ASP A 163 1.70 14.17 -16.52
CA ASP A 163 2.88 14.77 -15.91
C ASP A 163 2.89 14.56 -14.38
N GLY A 164 3.96 15.00 -13.73
CA GLY A 164 4.07 14.87 -12.28
C GLY A 164 3.01 15.65 -11.50
N SER A 165 2.42 16.71 -12.06
CA SER A 165 1.37 17.48 -11.36
C SER A 165 0.05 16.72 -11.35
N ALA A 166 -0.37 16.21 -12.51
CA ALA A 166 -1.59 15.41 -12.62
C ALA A 166 -1.50 14.12 -11.78
N ARG A 167 -0.31 13.51 -11.71
CA ARG A 167 -0.06 12.35 -10.84
C ARG A 167 -0.19 12.69 -9.35
N ARG A 168 0.24 13.89 -8.92
CA ARG A 168 0.04 14.35 -7.55
C ARG A 168 -1.43 14.52 -7.19
N GLU A 169 -2.26 15.00 -8.11
CA GLU A 169 -3.71 15.08 -7.88
C GLU A 169 -4.34 13.70 -7.67
N ILE A 170 -3.89 12.68 -8.41
CA ILE A 170 -4.32 11.28 -8.19
C ILE A 170 -3.92 10.81 -6.78
N ILE A 171 -2.69 11.11 -6.34
CA ILE A 171 -2.21 10.78 -5.00
C ILE A 171 -3.02 11.51 -3.92
N ASN A 172 -3.31 12.80 -4.10
CA ASN A 172 -4.12 13.59 -3.17
C ASN A 172 -5.53 13.02 -3.03
N TYR A 173 -6.14 12.60 -4.14
CA TYR A 173 -7.45 11.94 -4.13
C TYR A 173 -7.42 10.62 -3.36
N ILE A 174 -6.47 9.73 -3.67
CA ILE A 174 -6.35 8.38 -3.06
C ILE A 174 -6.02 8.47 -1.57
N SER A 175 -5.17 9.42 -1.17
CA SER A 175 -4.80 9.63 0.23
C SER A 175 -5.86 10.36 1.04
N GLY A 176 -6.85 10.98 0.39
CA GLY A 176 -7.90 11.75 1.06
C GLY A 176 -7.40 13.03 1.74
N LYS A 177 -6.17 13.47 1.45
CA LYS A 177 -5.54 14.64 2.10
C LYS A 177 -6.42 15.89 2.02
N ASP A 178 -7.02 16.13 0.86
CA ASP A 178 -7.84 17.34 0.63
C ASP A 178 -9.22 17.28 1.30
N LEU A 179 -9.66 16.11 1.78
CA LEU A 179 -10.98 15.98 2.40
C LEU A 179 -11.05 16.66 3.75
N LYS A 180 -9.93 16.74 4.47
CA LYS A 180 -9.88 17.38 5.79
C LYS A 180 -10.36 18.83 5.75
N ASP A 181 -9.99 19.55 4.70
CA ASP A 181 -10.34 20.96 4.52
C ASP A 181 -11.64 21.15 3.71
N ASN A 182 -12.14 20.10 3.05
CA ASN A 182 -13.23 20.17 2.08
C ASN A 182 -14.40 19.22 2.34
N TYR A 183 -14.50 18.60 3.53
CA TYR A 183 -15.52 17.59 3.82
C TYR A 183 -16.97 18.09 3.66
N ASN A 184 -17.20 19.40 3.80
CA ASN A 184 -18.50 20.02 3.52
C ASN A 184 -18.97 19.77 2.07
N ASN A 185 -18.04 19.58 1.13
CA ASN A 185 -18.36 19.29 -0.27
C ASN A 185 -18.95 17.89 -0.46
N LEU A 186 -18.77 16.98 0.50
CA LEU A 186 -19.32 15.62 0.48
C LEU A 186 -20.75 15.57 1.03
N MET A 187 -21.28 16.70 1.51
CA MET A 187 -22.60 16.79 2.14
C MET A 187 -23.58 17.60 1.32
N LYS A 188 -24.85 17.21 1.39
CA LYS A 188 -25.97 17.95 0.83
C LYS A 188 -27.11 18.01 1.85
N GLU A 189 -27.61 19.21 2.11
CA GLU A 189 -28.86 19.41 2.82
C GLU A 189 -30.00 19.48 1.80
N GLU A 190 -31.01 18.63 1.95
CA GLU A 190 -32.22 18.70 1.14
C GLU A 190 -33.44 19.02 1.99
N LYS A 191 -34.28 19.94 1.50
CA LYS A 191 -35.58 20.24 2.11
C LYS A 191 -36.54 19.11 1.79
N ILE A 192 -37.10 18.48 2.81
CA ILE A 192 -38.12 17.45 2.64
C ILE A 192 -39.46 18.14 2.43
N TYR A 193 -40.02 18.02 1.22
CA TYR A 193 -41.39 18.45 0.91
C TYR A 193 -42.29 17.22 0.75
N GLY A 194 -43.37 17.14 1.54
CA GLY A 194 -44.35 16.04 1.51
C GLY A 194 -45.13 15.87 2.83
N GLU A 195 -46.11 14.96 2.85
CA GLU A 195 -47.06 14.76 3.97
C GLU A 195 -46.39 14.43 5.33
N TYR A 196 -45.13 13.99 5.35
CA TYR A 196 -44.35 13.81 6.58
C TYR A 196 -43.89 15.12 7.23
N GLY A 197 -43.82 16.22 6.48
CA GLY A 197 -43.41 17.54 6.95
C GLY A 197 -44.55 18.43 7.43
N ALA A 198 -45.79 18.18 7.01
CA ALA A 198 -46.96 18.98 7.39
C ALA A 198 -47.87 18.31 8.44
N GLY A 199 -47.65 17.03 8.79
CA GLY A 199 -48.57 16.27 9.65
C GLY A 199 -47.94 15.40 10.76
N SER A 200 -46.61 15.21 10.78
CA SER A 200 -45.94 14.45 11.84
C SER A 200 -46.03 15.19 13.19
N LYS A 201 -46.36 14.49 14.28
CA LYS A 201 -46.34 15.05 15.66
C LYS A 201 -44.99 15.69 16.02
N VAL A 202 -43.91 15.30 15.34
CA VAL A 202 -42.54 15.84 15.55
C VAL A 202 -42.36 17.22 14.93
N TYR A 203 -43.11 17.56 13.87
CA TYR A 203 -42.91 18.78 13.07
C TYR A 203 -44.11 19.75 13.12
N LYS A 204 -45.12 19.45 13.95
CA LYS A 204 -46.28 20.30 14.19
C LYS A 204 -45.83 21.66 14.77
N GLY A 205 -45.85 22.71 13.96
CA GLY A 205 -45.55 24.09 14.37
C GLY A 205 -44.15 24.62 14.01
N MET A 206 -43.29 23.82 13.36
CA MET A 206 -42.00 24.31 12.86
C MET A 206 -42.17 25.11 11.56
N LYS A 207 -41.86 26.42 11.59
CA LYS A 207 -41.96 27.33 10.43
C LYS A 207 -40.88 27.11 9.35
N LYS A 208 -39.86 26.30 9.62
CA LYS A 208 -38.85 25.86 8.64
C LYS A 208 -39.17 24.41 8.26
N GLY A 209 -39.29 24.13 6.96
CA GLY A 209 -39.45 22.75 6.48
C GLY A 209 -38.33 21.85 7.01
N ALA A 210 -38.65 20.61 7.35
CA ALA A 210 -37.66 19.64 7.81
C ALA A 210 -36.59 19.45 6.74
N SER A 211 -35.32 19.55 7.11
CA SER A 211 -34.19 19.24 6.25
C SER A 211 -33.55 17.92 6.64
N ALA A 212 -33.13 17.15 5.64
CA ALA A 212 -32.34 15.93 5.81
C ALA A 212 -30.94 16.14 5.24
N TRP A 213 -29.97 15.52 5.90
CA TRP A 213 -28.57 15.49 5.47
C TRP A 213 -28.31 14.22 4.68
N PHE A 214 -27.57 14.38 3.58
CA PHE A 214 -27.18 13.31 2.69
C PHE A 214 -25.67 13.35 2.43
N ILE A 215 -25.07 12.16 2.37
CA ILE A 215 -23.74 11.96 1.77
C ILE A 215 -23.91 12.02 0.26
N LYS A 216 -23.11 12.83 -0.43
CA LYS A 216 -23.06 12.83 -1.89
C LYS A 216 -22.42 11.53 -2.38
N GLU A 217 -22.98 10.97 -3.45
CA GLU A 217 -22.41 9.80 -4.14
C GLU A 217 -22.13 8.61 -3.19
N PRO A 218 -23.11 8.16 -2.37
CA PRO A 218 -22.90 7.12 -1.35
C PRO A 218 -22.55 5.73 -1.94
N LYS A 219 -22.59 5.59 -3.26
CA LYS A 219 -22.31 4.35 -3.99
C LYS A 219 -20.94 4.33 -4.66
N TYR A 220 -20.24 5.47 -4.76
CA TYR A 220 -18.95 5.59 -5.44
C TYR A 220 -17.99 6.50 -4.67
N GLY A 221 -16.70 6.45 -4.98
CA GLY A 221 -15.74 7.42 -4.49
C GLY A 221 -15.66 7.54 -2.97
N TRP A 222 -15.31 8.73 -2.50
CA TRP A 222 -15.26 9.04 -1.08
C TRP A 222 -16.65 9.02 -0.40
N GLY A 223 -17.73 9.29 -1.13
CA GLY A 223 -19.09 9.18 -0.62
C GLY A 223 -19.40 7.75 -0.13
N LYS A 224 -19.05 6.73 -0.93
CA LYS A 224 -19.14 5.31 -0.57
C LYS A 224 -18.32 4.97 0.66
N ARG A 225 -17.06 5.42 0.71
CA ARG A 225 -16.13 5.11 1.82
C ARG A 225 -16.65 5.71 3.13
N ILE A 226 -17.12 6.95 3.10
CA ILE A 226 -17.73 7.61 4.26
C ILE A 226 -19.04 6.93 4.66
N ALA A 227 -19.89 6.53 3.71
CA ALA A 227 -21.12 5.80 4.03
C ALA A 227 -20.83 4.46 4.72
N LYS A 228 -19.86 3.69 4.20
CA LYS A 228 -19.38 2.44 4.82
C LYS A 228 -18.81 2.69 6.21
N TYR A 229 -18.01 3.74 6.37
CA TYR A 229 -17.46 4.13 7.66
C TYR A 229 -18.56 4.36 8.70
N ILE A 230 -19.54 5.21 8.36
CA ILE A 230 -20.63 5.56 9.26
C ILE A 230 -21.37 4.31 9.70
N VAL A 231 -21.69 3.42 8.76
CA VAL A 231 -22.35 2.14 9.10
C VAL A 231 -21.50 1.29 10.04
N ASN A 232 -20.21 1.14 9.76
CA ASN A 232 -19.30 0.35 10.61
C ASN A 232 -19.15 0.96 12.01
N TYR A 233 -19.01 2.28 12.10
CA TYR A 233 -18.99 3.01 13.36
C TYR A 233 -20.27 2.77 14.16
N LEU A 234 -21.44 2.95 13.55
CA LEU A 234 -22.74 2.73 14.21
C LEU A 234 -22.87 1.29 14.72
N GLN A 235 -22.44 0.30 13.93
CA GLN A 235 -22.47 -1.11 14.31
C GLN A 235 -21.50 -1.42 15.47
N ASN A 236 -20.29 -0.90 15.40
CA ASN A 236 -19.29 -1.07 16.47
C ASN A 236 -19.79 -0.45 17.79
N GLU A 237 -20.45 0.71 17.73
CA GLU A 237 -21.03 1.33 18.92
C GLU A 237 -22.11 0.46 19.56
N VAL A 238 -23.07 -0.08 18.78
CA VAL A 238 -24.14 -0.93 19.35
C VAL A 238 -23.66 -2.32 19.80
N ASN A 239 -22.48 -2.75 19.37
CA ASN A 239 -21.87 -4.01 19.80
C ASN A 239 -21.08 -3.90 21.13
N LYS A 240 -20.93 -2.69 21.70
CA LYS A 240 -20.29 -2.51 23.01
C LYS A 240 -21.12 -3.14 24.12
N GLU A 241 -20.45 -3.70 25.13
CA GLU A 241 -21.11 -4.42 26.23
C GLU A 241 -22.00 -3.52 27.12
N SER A 242 -21.70 -2.23 27.17
CA SER A 242 -22.31 -1.26 28.07
C SER A 242 -22.91 -0.10 27.28
N GLU A 243 -24.22 0.16 27.48
CA GLU A 243 -24.91 1.32 26.90
C GLU A 243 -24.25 2.65 27.29
N ALA A 244 -23.57 2.71 28.44
CA ALA A 244 -22.89 3.92 28.89
C ALA A 244 -21.62 4.22 28.08
N ASP A 245 -21.02 3.20 27.44
CA ASP A 245 -19.85 3.34 26.59
C ASP A 245 -20.21 3.57 25.11
N MET A 246 -21.49 3.43 24.76
CA MET A 246 -22.00 3.70 23.41
C MET A 246 -22.06 5.21 23.12
N PHE A 247 -21.56 5.57 21.95
CA PHE A 247 -21.45 6.92 21.42
C PHE A 247 -20.72 7.89 22.36
N ARG A 248 -19.83 7.40 23.22
CA ARG A 248 -19.14 8.23 24.21
C ARG A 248 -18.32 9.34 23.54
N ASP A 249 -17.55 9.01 22.52
CA ASP A 249 -16.70 9.97 21.80
C ASP A 249 -17.55 11.03 21.07
N LEU A 250 -18.70 10.62 20.51
CA LEU A 250 -19.69 11.54 19.93
C LEU A 250 -20.28 12.47 21.00
N GLN A 251 -20.57 11.96 22.20
CA GLN A 251 -21.09 12.76 23.31
C GLN A 251 -20.04 13.75 23.85
N GLU A 252 -18.78 13.34 23.94
CA GLU A 252 -17.66 14.18 24.42
C GLU A 252 -17.41 15.35 23.47
N MET A 253 -17.28 15.10 22.16
CA MET A 253 -17.03 16.18 21.20
C MET A 253 -18.19 17.19 21.15
N LEU A 254 -19.44 16.74 21.29
CA LEU A 254 -20.60 17.64 21.29
C LEU A 254 -20.77 18.44 22.59
N ARG A 255 -19.94 18.19 23.62
CA ARG A 255 -19.86 19.02 24.84
C ARG A 255 -18.86 20.17 24.74
N GLU A 256 -17.86 20.07 23.86
CA GLU A 256 -16.76 21.05 23.75
C GLU A 256 -17.16 22.35 23.00
N ASP A 257 -18.25 22.33 22.24
CA ASP A 257 -18.83 23.54 21.61
C ASP A 257 -19.78 24.26 22.61
N GLU A 258 -19.28 25.31 23.28
CA GLU A 258 -19.94 26.01 24.40
C GLU A 258 -21.32 26.65 24.11
N GLU A 259 -21.76 26.77 22.84
CA GLU A 259 -22.93 27.59 22.49
C GLU A 259 -24.29 26.87 22.43
N GLU A 260 -24.40 25.54 22.40
CA GLU A 260 -25.73 24.88 22.34
C GLU A 260 -25.75 23.43 22.87
N SER A 261 -26.84 23.07 23.58
CA SER A 261 -27.03 21.88 24.43
C SER A 261 -26.50 20.53 23.92
N ASN A 262 -25.84 19.79 24.82
CA ASN A 262 -25.44 18.37 24.73
C ASN A 262 -26.47 17.46 24.06
N LEU A 263 -26.01 16.37 23.40
CA LEU A 263 -26.90 15.25 23.07
C LEU A 263 -27.50 14.68 24.36
N GLY A 264 -28.80 14.88 24.54
CA GLY A 264 -29.52 14.26 25.65
C GLY A 264 -29.62 12.75 25.47
N GLN A 265 -29.85 12.02 26.56
CA GLN A 265 -30.02 10.55 26.56
C GLN A 265 -31.10 10.06 25.57
N THR A 266 -32.11 10.88 25.26
CA THR A 266 -33.15 10.55 24.26
C THR A 266 -32.58 10.46 22.84
N SER A 267 -31.59 11.30 22.50
CA SER A 267 -30.92 11.25 21.19
C SER A 267 -30.07 10.00 21.04
N ILE A 268 -29.35 9.62 22.10
CA ILE A 268 -28.50 8.41 22.13
C ILE A 268 -29.35 7.15 21.99
N LYS A 269 -30.47 7.04 22.73
CA LYS A 269 -31.40 5.90 22.57
C LYS A 269 -31.96 5.76 21.15
N LYS A 270 -32.22 6.88 20.46
CA LYS A 270 -32.63 6.86 19.06
C LYS A 270 -31.50 6.42 18.14
N LEU A 271 -30.26 6.87 18.37
CA LEU A 271 -29.09 6.43 17.61
C LEU A 271 -28.89 4.92 17.75
N ILE A 272 -28.93 4.38 18.98
CA ILE A 272 -28.84 2.95 19.24
C ILE A 272 -29.93 2.21 18.45
N LYS A 273 -31.19 2.64 18.57
CA LYS A 273 -32.30 2.04 17.83
C LYS A 273 -32.07 2.02 16.31
N ASN A 274 -31.61 3.13 15.74
CA ASN A 274 -31.38 3.24 14.30
C ASN A 274 -30.16 2.42 13.87
N ALA A 275 -29.10 2.41 14.67
CA ALA A 275 -27.89 1.63 14.42
C ALA A 275 -28.14 0.11 14.49
N SER A 276 -29.12 -0.32 15.28
CA SER A 276 -29.61 -1.71 15.29
C SER A 276 -30.61 -2.05 14.17
N ASP A 277 -31.06 -1.07 13.37
CA ASP A 277 -32.00 -1.27 12.27
C ASP A 277 -31.26 -1.49 10.95
N GLU A 278 -31.23 -2.73 10.46
CA GLU A 278 -30.60 -3.06 9.18
C GLU A 278 -31.14 -2.24 8.00
N LYS A 279 -32.42 -1.87 8.00
CA LYS A 279 -33.02 -1.10 6.92
C LYS A 279 -32.44 0.32 6.91
N TYR A 280 -32.23 0.89 8.09
CA TYR A 280 -31.59 2.19 8.24
C TYR A 280 -30.12 2.15 7.77
N LEU A 281 -29.35 1.13 8.17
CA LEU A 281 -27.97 0.95 7.71
C LEU A 281 -27.88 0.78 6.19
N LYS A 282 -28.77 -0.01 5.60
CA LYS A 282 -28.88 -0.17 4.13
C LYS A 282 -29.31 1.12 3.44
N ASP A 283 -30.15 1.95 4.07
CA ASP A 283 -30.55 3.25 3.52
C ASP A 283 -29.35 4.20 3.43
N ILE A 284 -28.50 4.26 4.48
CA ILE A 284 -27.26 5.06 4.45
C ILE A 284 -26.39 4.68 3.24
N LEU A 285 -26.16 3.38 3.01
CA LEU A 285 -25.32 2.91 1.90
C LEU A 285 -25.94 3.18 0.53
N ASN A 286 -27.27 3.12 0.41
CA ASN A 286 -27.94 3.21 -0.88
C ASN A 286 -28.29 4.65 -1.28
N THR A 287 -28.71 5.46 -0.33
CA THR A 287 -29.23 6.81 -0.57
C THR A 287 -28.35 7.89 0.05
N GLY A 288 -27.41 7.52 0.92
CA GLY A 288 -26.60 8.48 1.67
C GLY A 288 -27.43 9.20 2.72
N ARG A 289 -28.70 8.81 2.93
CA ARG A 289 -29.61 9.47 3.87
C ARG A 289 -29.16 9.19 5.28
N LEU A 290 -28.91 10.27 6.00
CA LEU A 290 -28.45 10.23 7.37
C LEU A 290 -29.54 10.67 8.35
N ASP A 291 -30.72 11.06 7.87
CA ASP A 291 -31.82 11.50 8.73
C ASP A 291 -32.29 10.41 9.71
N SER A 292 -31.93 10.61 10.97
CA SER A 292 -32.18 9.70 12.09
C SER A 292 -33.39 10.12 12.95
N ASN A 293 -34.11 11.20 12.60
CA ASN A 293 -35.09 11.86 13.49
C ASN A 293 -34.51 12.22 14.88
N VAL A 294 -33.20 12.46 14.93
CA VAL A 294 -32.45 12.86 16.13
C VAL A 294 -32.19 14.38 16.08
N ARG A 295 -32.32 15.05 17.22
CA ARG A 295 -31.99 16.48 17.34
C ARG A 295 -30.49 16.69 17.07
N ASN A 296 -30.13 17.77 16.38
CA ASN A 296 -28.74 18.10 16.01
C ASN A 296 -28.08 17.08 15.06
N SER A 297 -28.88 16.40 14.23
CA SER A 297 -28.43 15.43 13.24
C SER A 297 -27.29 15.93 12.35
N GLY A 298 -27.35 17.17 11.86
CA GLY A 298 -26.25 17.77 11.09
C GLY A 298 -24.90 17.81 11.83
N ARG A 299 -24.86 18.09 13.14
CA ARG A 299 -23.61 18.07 13.94
C ARG A 299 -23.10 16.65 14.16
N MET A 300 -23.99 15.69 14.39
CA MET A 300 -23.60 14.27 14.49
C MET A 300 -22.99 13.77 13.18
N PHE A 301 -23.52 14.22 12.03
CA PHE A 301 -22.95 13.88 10.73
C PHE A 301 -21.63 14.57 10.47
N LYS A 302 -21.51 15.85 10.85
CA LYS A 302 -20.22 16.52 10.85
C LYS A 302 -19.20 15.76 11.70
N PHE A 303 -19.57 15.31 12.90
CA PHE A 303 -18.72 14.43 13.71
C PHE A 303 -18.35 13.17 12.94
N PHE A 304 -19.31 12.41 12.42
CA PHE A 304 -18.98 11.16 11.76
C PHE A 304 -18.11 11.36 10.53
N VAL A 305 -18.31 12.44 9.76
CA VAL A 305 -17.45 12.76 8.62
C VAL A 305 -16.06 13.19 9.10
N GLU A 306 -15.95 14.05 10.10
CA GLU A 306 -14.66 14.45 10.65
C GLU A 306 -13.91 13.26 11.26
N GLN A 307 -14.57 12.38 12.00
CA GLN A 307 -13.97 11.15 12.51
C GLN A 307 -13.64 10.16 11.39
N SER A 308 -14.48 10.09 10.35
CA SER A 308 -14.18 9.29 9.15
C SER A 308 -12.91 9.74 8.47
N ILE A 309 -12.51 11.00 8.64
CA ILE A 309 -11.28 11.57 8.06
C ILE A 309 -10.12 11.49 9.07
N LYS A 310 -10.38 11.75 10.36
CA LYS A 310 -9.36 11.76 11.43
C LYS A 310 -8.91 10.35 11.83
N GLU A 311 -9.87 9.46 12.10
CA GLU A 311 -9.60 8.10 12.58
C GLU A 311 -9.55 7.13 11.41
N TYR A 312 -10.53 7.19 10.51
CA TYR A 312 -10.65 6.24 9.41
C TYR A 312 -10.19 6.79 8.05
N GLY A 313 -9.78 8.05 7.93
CA GLY A 313 -9.23 8.56 6.68
C GLY A 313 -7.86 7.93 6.42
N VAL A 314 -7.17 7.62 7.53
CA VAL A 314 -6.00 6.75 7.59
C VAL A 314 -6.35 5.29 7.24
N ASP A 315 -7.56 4.83 7.58
CA ASP A 315 -8.01 3.46 7.27
C ASP A 315 -8.62 3.31 5.87
N PHE A 316 -9.10 4.36 5.22
CA PHE A 316 -9.73 4.30 3.90
C PHE A 316 -8.90 4.94 2.80
N GLY A 317 -8.03 5.90 3.11
CA GLY A 317 -7.04 6.40 2.17
C GLY A 317 -5.92 5.38 2.02
N ALA A 318 -5.39 5.23 0.80
CA ALA A 318 -4.21 4.38 0.61
C ALA A 318 -2.94 5.21 0.84
N SER A 319 -2.05 4.69 1.68
CA SER A 319 -0.74 5.32 1.91
C SER A 319 0.26 4.90 0.83
N VAL A 320 0.50 5.80 -0.11
CA VAL A 320 1.43 5.58 -1.23
C VAL A 320 2.64 6.52 -1.13
N ASP A 321 3.80 6.07 -1.61
CA ASP A 321 4.99 6.92 -1.73
C ASP A 321 4.77 7.97 -2.84
N GLU A 322 4.47 9.19 -2.41
CA GLU A 322 4.15 10.31 -3.29
C GLU A 322 5.29 10.67 -4.26
N PRO A 323 6.55 10.84 -3.79
CA PRO A 323 7.70 11.02 -4.67
C PRO A 323 7.85 9.96 -5.75
N VAL A 324 7.54 8.70 -5.45
CA VAL A 324 7.63 7.61 -6.43
C VAL A 324 6.59 7.78 -7.54
N THR A 325 5.33 7.98 -7.15
CA THR A 325 4.20 8.04 -8.08
C THR A 325 4.27 9.28 -8.98
N ALA A 326 4.75 10.42 -8.46
CA ALA A 326 4.88 11.66 -9.21
C ALA A 326 6.08 11.68 -10.19
N ASP A 327 7.05 10.77 -10.05
CA ASP A 327 8.26 10.72 -10.86
C ASP A 327 8.02 10.01 -12.20
N ILE A 328 7.94 10.80 -13.28
CA ILE A 328 7.74 10.30 -14.66
C ILE A 328 8.99 9.65 -15.28
N LYS A 329 10.08 9.47 -14.52
CA LYS A 329 11.38 8.92 -14.98
C LYS A 329 11.89 7.82 -14.05
N ARG A 330 11.02 7.27 -13.19
CA ARG A 330 11.38 6.31 -12.16
C ARG A 330 11.99 5.04 -12.75
N LEU A 331 12.92 4.45 -12.00
CA LEU A 331 13.37 3.08 -12.20
C LEU A 331 12.64 2.17 -11.22
N ILE A 332 12.05 1.09 -11.72
CA ILE A 332 11.30 0.11 -10.95
C ILE A 332 11.90 -1.27 -11.12
N ARG A 333 11.68 -2.12 -10.13
CA ARG A 333 12.32 -3.42 -10.04
C ARG A 333 11.65 -4.40 -11.00
N VAL A 334 12.44 -5.14 -11.76
CA VAL A 334 11.90 -6.05 -12.79
C VAL A 334 11.32 -7.31 -12.15
N PRO A 335 10.04 -7.67 -12.40
CA PRO A 335 9.46 -8.89 -11.88
C PRO A 335 10.19 -10.14 -12.41
N GLY A 336 10.25 -11.18 -11.59
CA GLY A 336 11.08 -12.36 -11.81
C GLY A 336 12.55 -12.18 -11.41
N SER A 337 13.04 -10.95 -11.18
CA SER A 337 14.41 -10.74 -10.67
C SER A 337 14.54 -11.01 -9.16
N LEU A 338 15.76 -10.92 -8.63
CA LEU A 338 16.01 -11.03 -7.18
C LEU A 338 16.25 -9.67 -6.55
N HIS A 339 15.81 -9.52 -5.30
CA HIS A 339 16.07 -8.36 -4.48
C HIS A 339 17.35 -8.55 -3.65
N GLY A 340 18.44 -7.87 -4.01
CA GLY A 340 19.76 -8.02 -3.39
C GLY A 340 19.88 -7.69 -1.89
N GLY A 341 18.85 -7.10 -1.29
CA GLY A 341 18.76 -6.88 0.17
C GLY A 341 18.11 -8.02 0.95
N SER A 342 17.48 -9.00 0.28
CA SER A 342 16.76 -10.12 0.91
C SER A 342 17.06 -11.47 0.24
N GLY A 343 17.47 -11.47 -1.03
CA GLY A 343 17.54 -12.67 -1.85
C GLY A 343 16.17 -13.21 -2.28
N MET A 344 15.07 -12.51 -1.96
CA MET A 344 13.73 -12.93 -2.37
C MET A 344 13.44 -12.52 -3.81
N GLN A 345 12.57 -13.27 -4.46
CA GLN A 345 12.06 -12.98 -5.79
C GLN A 345 11.15 -11.75 -5.76
N VAL A 346 11.33 -10.90 -6.76
CA VAL A 346 10.41 -9.83 -7.12
C VAL A 346 9.28 -10.50 -7.88
N LYS A 347 8.09 -10.62 -7.29
CA LYS A 347 7.10 -11.57 -7.79
C LYS A 347 5.92 -10.83 -8.40
N ASN A 348 5.64 -11.10 -9.67
CA ASN A 348 4.38 -10.71 -10.29
C ASN A 348 3.26 -11.59 -9.70
N LEU A 349 2.10 -11.00 -9.39
CA LEU A 349 0.97 -11.63 -8.74
C LEU A 349 -0.30 -11.34 -9.54
N ALA A 350 -1.14 -12.36 -9.71
CA ALA A 350 -2.53 -12.09 -10.06
C ALA A 350 -3.24 -11.43 -8.85
N PHE A 351 -4.21 -10.57 -9.11
CA PHE A 351 -4.96 -9.88 -8.06
C PHE A 351 -5.65 -10.87 -7.10
N SER A 352 -6.17 -11.97 -7.64
CA SER A 352 -6.77 -13.06 -6.86
C SER A 352 -5.79 -13.78 -5.92
N GLU A 353 -4.48 -13.68 -6.17
CA GLU A 353 -3.45 -14.33 -5.35
C GLU A 353 -3.00 -13.46 -4.17
N LEU A 354 -3.28 -12.16 -4.18
CA LEU A 354 -2.72 -11.21 -3.20
C LEU A 354 -3.09 -11.56 -1.75
N GLU A 355 -4.34 -11.96 -1.52
CA GLU A 355 -4.84 -12.25 -0.17
C GLU A 355 -4.07 -13.42 0.46
N ASP A 356 -3.94 -14.52 -0.29
CA ASP A 356 -3.27 -15.75 0.13
C ASP A 356 -1.73 -15.71 0.02
N PHE A 357 -1.18 -14.71 -0.69
CA PHE A 357 0.26 -14.60 -0.91
C PHE A 357 1.01 -14.38 0.41
N LYS A 358 2.02 -15.23 0.66
CA LYS A 358 2.89 -15.19 1.83
C LYS A 358 4.32 -14.85 1.39
N PRO A 359 4.75 -13.57 1.44
CA PRO A 359 6.04 -13.17 0.88
C PRO A 359 7.24 -13.94 1.46
N LEU A 360 7.21 -14.23 2.77
CA LEU A 360 8.27 -14.95 3.49
C LEU A 360 8.33 -16.45 3.17
N GLU A 361 7.41 -16.96 2.34
CA GLU A 361 7.37 -18.35 1.88
C GLU A 361 7.46 -18.41 0.34
N ASP A 362 6.58 -17.67 -0.33
CA ASP A 362 6.30 -17.73 -1.76
C ASP A 362 7.29 -16.95 -2.63
N ALA A 363 8.01 -15.98 -2.04
CA ALA A 363 9.09 -15.25 -2.71
C ALA A 363 10.48 -15.83 -2.37
N VAL A 364 10.55 -16.85 -1.53
CA VAL A 364 11.81 -17.50 -1.13
C VAL A 364 12.13 -18.64 -2.10
N VAL A 365 13.15 -18.43 -2.95
CA VAL A 365 13.46 -19.31 -4.09
C VAL A 365 14.64 -20.26 -3.88
N PHE A 366 15.44 -20.05 -2.83
CA PHE A 366 16.61 -20.89 -2.54
C PHE A 366 16.23 -22.13 -1.74
N GLY A 367 17.05 -23.18 -1.83
CA GLY A 367 16.77 -24.47 -1.20
C GLY A 367 17.14 -24.53 0.28
N GLU A 368 17.08 -25.74 0.84
CA GLU A 368 17.39 -25.98 2.26
C GLU A 368 18.79 -26.55 2.52
N LYS A 369 19.67 -26.59 1.50
CA LYS A 369 21.02 -27.15 1.66
C LYS A 369 21.75 -26.46 2.82
N PRO A 370 22.37 -27.20 3.75
CA PRO A 370 23.10 -26.58 4.86
C PRO A 370 24.25 -25.71 4.37
N VAL A 371 24.33 -24.48 4.88
CA VAL A 371 25.38 -23.51 4.58
C VAL A 371 25.93 -22.97 5.90
N LYS A 372 27.25 -23.02 6.05
CA LYS A 372 27.94 -22.39 7.17
C LYS A 372 28.09 -20.90 6.94
N VAL A 373 27.70 -20.13 7.95
CA VAL A 373 27.80 -18.67 7.96
C VAL A 373 28.47 -18.21 9.24
N ASN A 374 29.15 -17.07 9.19
CA ASN A 374 29.65 -16.35 10.36
C ASN A 374 28.74 -15.15 10.62
N VAL A 375 27.93 -15.24 11.67
CA VAL A 375 26.92 -14.25 12.04
C VAL A 375 27.58 -13.15 12.86
N SER A 376 27.36 -11.89 12.48
CA SER A 376 28.00 -10.74 13.13
C SER A 376 27.27 -10.22 14.37
N LYS A 377 25.97 -10.52 14.49
CA LYS A 377 25.14 -10.20 15.65
C LYS A 377 23.92 -11.12 15.69
N PRO A 378 23.35 -11.41 16.88
CA PRO A 378 22.13 -12.21 16.96
C PRO A 378 21.02 -11.63 16.08
N PHE A 379 20.32 -12.51 15.37
CA PHE A 379 19.30 -12.11 14.42
C PHE A 379 18.17 -13.13 14.39
N THR A 380 16.94 -12.62 14.33
CA THR A 380 15.73 -13.44 14.26
C THR A 380 14.89 -13.02 13.06
N VAL A 381 14.43 -14.01 12.29
CA VAL A 381 13.52 -13.78 11.16
C VAL A 381 12.67 -15.02 10.90
N GLN A 382 11.43 -14.81 10.49
CA GLN A 382 10.57 -15.88 10.00
C GLN A 382 10.76 -16.05 8.49
N LEU A 383 11.06 -17.27 8.04
CA LEU A 383 11.18 -17.62 6.62
C LEU A 383 10.73 -19.07 6.40
N LYS A 384 10.00 -19.35 5.32
CA LYS A 384 9.45 -20.69 5.01
C LYS A 384 8.66 -21.29 6.18
N GLY A 385 7.86 -20.46 6.88
CA GLY A 385 7.07 -20.87 8.04
C GLY A 385 7.89 -21.26 9.29
N LYS A 386 9.20 -21.03 9.30
CA LYS A 386 10.10 -21.35 10.42
C LYS A 386 10.64 -20.07 11.06
N ASP A 387 10.61 -20.02 12.38
CA ASP A 387 11.31 -18.99 13.15
C ASP A 387 12.79 -19.31 13.23
N LEU A 388 13.59 -18.59 12.45
CA LEU A 388 15.03 -18.75 12.43
C LEU A 388 15.66 -17.78 13.40
N ARG A 389 16.34 -18.32 14.40
CA ARG A 389 17.15 -17.58 15.35
C ARG A 389 18.60 -18.01 15.20
N VAL A 390 19.47 -17.04 14.95
CA VAL A 390 20.92 -17.25 14.90
C VAL A 390 21.59 -16.40 15.97
N GLU A 391 22.57 -17.00 16.63
CA GLU A 391 23.46 -16.31 17.56
C GLU A 391 24.75 -15.89 16.85
N GLU A 392 25.46 -14.93 17.43
CA GLU A 392 26.76 -14.46 16.93
C GLU A 392 27.77 -15.63 16.82
N GLY A 393 28.61 -15.59 15.78
CA GLY A 393 29.60 -16.61 15.49
C GLY A 393 29.18 -17.60 14.40
N ILE A 394 29.81 -18.78 14.40
CA ILE A 394 29.62 -19.77 13.34
C ILE A 394 28.30 -20.49 13.55
N GLN A 395 27.44 -20.43 12.54
CA GLN A 395 26.17 -21.14 12.50
C GLN A 395 26.07 -21.94 11.21
N GLU A 396 25.27 -23.01 11.23
CA GLU A 396 24.88 -23.74 10.04
C GLU A 396 23.38 -23.59 9.85
N VAL A 397 22.99 -23.03 8.70
CA VAL A 397 21.59 -22.70 8.39
C VAL A 397 21.22 -23.15 6.98
N PRO A 398 19.92 -23.32 6.67
CA PRO A 398 19.48 -23.60 5.30
C PRO A 398 19.93 -22.52 4.29
N GLU A 399 20.17 -22.89 3.04
CA GLU A 399 20.67 -21.98 1.99
C GLU A 399 19.81 -20.72 1.82
N TYR A 400 18.48 -20.84 1.87
CA TYR A 400 17.59 -19.67 1.82
C TYR A 400 17.83 -18.68 2.96
N ALA A 401 18.06 -19.18 4.17
CA ALA A 401 18.35 -18.37 5.34
C ALA A 401 19.74 -17.74 5.22
N ALA A 402 20.72 -18.53 4.78
CA ALA A 402 22.08 -18.06 4.57
C ALA A 402 22.11 -16.88 3.58
N VAL A 403 21.45 -17.01 2.43
CA VAL A 403 21.36 -15.94 1.42
C VAL A 403 20.69 -14.70 2.01
N TYR A 404 19.56 -14.86 2.71
CA TYR A 404 18.86 -13.75 3.34
C TYR A 404 19.75 -12.99 4.35
N LEU A 405 20.40 -13.71 5.27
CA LEU A 405 21.30 -13.13 6.28
C LEU A 405 22.49 -12.40 5.64
N MET A 406 23.08 -12.98 4.59
CA MET A 406 24.18 -12.37 3.85
C MET A 406 23.72 -11.11 3.09
N CYS A 407 22.57 -11.15 2.41
CA CYS A 407 21.98 -9.99 1.73
C CYS A 407 21.61 -8.84 2.67
N ARG A 408 21.17 -9.17 3.90
CA ARG A 408 20.92 -8.19 4.98
C ARG A 408 22.20 -7.65 5.62
N GLY A 409 23.37 -8.23 5.31
CA GLY A 409 24.65 -7.84 5.88
C GLY A 409 24.84 -8.25 7.34
N VAL A 410 24.08 -9.23 7.83
CA VAL A 410 24.17 -9.73 9.22
C VAL A 410 24.99 -11.02 9.34
N ALA A 411 25.42 -11.60 8.23
CA ALA A 411 26.31 -12.76 8.19
C ALA A 411 27.24 -12.74 6.97
N GLU A 412 28.36 -13.46 7.07
CA GLU A 412 29.30 -13.71 5.98
C GLU A 412 29.40 -15.20 5.66
N TYR A 413 29.72 -15.54 4.41
CA TYR A 413 29.84 -16.92 3.96
C TYR A 413 31.06 -17.63 4.57
N GLY A 414 30.83 -18.82 5.12
CA GLY A 414 31.86 -19.70 5.67
C GLY A 414 32.41 -19.23 7.02
N HIS A 415 33.68 -19.52 7.27
CA HIS A 415 34.38 -19.20 8.52
C HIS A 415 35.75 -18.56 8.21
N ARG A 416 36.18 -17.55 8.98
CA ARG A 416 37.58 -17.08 9.00
C ARG A 416 38.32 -17.90 10.06
N ARG A 417 39.25 -18.76 9.65
CA ARG A 417 40.16 -19.45 10.59
C ARG A 417 41.14 -18.48 11.29
N ASP A 418 41.33 -17.27 10.75
CA ASP A 418 42.49 -16.42 11.07
C ASP A 418 42.14 -15.04 11.69
N GLN A 419 40.98 -14.90 12.36
CA GLN A 419 40.76 -13.73 13.22
C GLN A 419 40.91 -14.15 14.69
N PRO A 420 41.88 -13.60 15.44
CA PRO A 420 41.95 -13.85 16.87
C PRO A 420 40.66 -13.34 17.52
N ASN A 421 40.13 -14.11 18.46
CA ASN A 421 38.99 -13.69 19.27
C ASN A 421 39.28 -12.29 19.85
N PRO A 422 38.31 -11.35 19.84
CA PRO A 422 38.42 -10.18 20.68
C PRO A 422 38.53 -10.67 22.12
N VAL A 423 39.63 -10.29 22.78
CA VAL A 423 39.88 -10.54 24.20
C VAL A 423 38.91 -9.73 25.04
#